data_AF-A0A158P6E4-F1
#
_entry.id   AF-A0A158P6E4-F1
#
_cell.length_a   1.000
_cell.length_b   1.000
_cell.length_c   1.000
_cell.angle_alpha   90.00
_cell.angle_beta   90.00
_cell.angle_gamma   90.00
#
_symmetry.space_group_name_H-M   'P 1'
#
loop_
_entity.id
_entity.type
_entity.pdbx_description
1 polymer ?
#
loop_
_entity_poly.entity_id
_entity_poly.type
_entity_poly.pdbx_seq_one_letter_code
_entity_poly.pdbx_strand_id
1 'polypeptide(L)'
;LKFLFKGGNKLCKIRSTINALSFQEISLQVFLIAAFDLYCFLAMSAFLAFSFYSSGAVLLDVRQPKEGILRSLASIRFISMTWVAAGHTIGTASLSEALLPMLSLWNPLLSTTFTNAFLSVDTFFLLSGILVAYLFFKSRPTSGFVKNPMTWTLYYVHRYLRLTPPIMIFIWFFVVFLPFTNGPWSASVGGGIGVVERDVRLCQQHWWRNMLYINNFFNISEDCYGITWYLAVDTQLYMVAPIFLVALYISPLFGEVLYSFNTWISIYFAIPTAVAFSQFSTLATASISEPLK
;
A
#
# COMPACT_ATOMS: atom_id res chain seq x y z
N LEU A 1 24.84 -25.47 25.51
CA LEU A 1 26.24 -25.94 25.68
C LEU A 1 26.25 -26.98 26.81
N LYS A 2 26.73 -28.20 26.52
CA LYS A 2 27.10 -29.27 27.47
C LYS A 2 26.06 -29.65 28.55
N PHE A 3 25.04 -30.45 28.23
CA PHE A 3 24.50 -31.45 29.18
C PHE A 3 23.68 -32.62 28.57
N LEU A 4 23.61 -32.79 27.25
CA LEU A 4 22.82 -33.88 26.62
C LEU A 4 23.62 -34.83 25.69
N PHE A 5 24.95 -34.83 25.76
CA PHE A 5 25.80 -35.79 25.03
C PHE A 5 26.39 -36.83 25.99
N LYS A 6 25.54 -37.73 26.51
CA LYS A 6 26.02 -38.94 27.20
C LYS A 6 24.97 -40.05 27.10
N GLY A 7 24.88 -40.67 25.91
CA GLY A 7 23.92 -41.75 25.68
C GLY A 7 23.97 -42.43 24.31
N GLY A 8 25.05 -42.25 23.53
CA GLY A 8 25.29 -43.10 22.36
C GLY A 8 25.97 -44.38 22.79
N ASN A 9 25.25 -45.52 22.79
CA ASN A 9 25.79 -46.87 22.51
C ASN A 9 24.86 -48.07 22.82
N LYS A 10 23.54 -47.91 23.04
CA LYS A 10 22.67 -49.08 23.33
C LYS A 10 21.39 -49.25 22.51
N LEU A 11 21.19 -48.51 21.42
CA LEU A 11 19.99 -48.63 20.57
C LEU A 11 20.22 -49.28 19.19
N CYS A 12 21.40 -49.85 18.94
CA CYS A 12 21.73 -50.52 17.67
C CYS A 12 21.40 -52.03 17.66
N LYS A 13 20.46 -52.50 18.49
CA LYS A 13 20.11 -53.93 18.56
C LYS A 13 18.62 -54.23 18.78
N ILE A 14 17.75 -53.43 18.17
CA ILE A 14 16.33 -53.78 17.93
C ILE A 14 16.02 -53.39 16.47
N ARG A 15 16.69 -54.05 15.53
CA ARG A 15 16.60 -53.78 14.08
C ARG A 15 16.11 -54.99 13.26
N SER A 16 15.25 -55.85 13.80
CA SER A 16 14.77 -56.98 12.97
C SER A 16 13.39 -57.57 13.27
N THR A 17 12.49 -56.93 14.02
CA THR A 17 11.20 -57.61 14.34
C THR A 17 9.96 -56.72 14.43
N ILE A 18 9.92 -55.57 13.74
CA ILE A 18 8.66 -54.85 13.45
C ILE A 18 8.72 -54.30 12.01
N ASN A 19 9.02 -55.18 11.05
CA ASN A 19 8.80 -54.92 9.63
C ASN A 19 7.44 -55.55 9.26
N ALA A 20 6.34 -54.81 9.46
CA ALA A 20 5.02 -55.06 8.85
C ALA A 20 3.89 -54.13 9.37
N LEU A 21 4.17 -53.12 10.19
CA LEU A 21 3.24 -52.00 10.40
C LEU A 21 3.71 -50.84 9.51
N SER A 22 2.79 -50.34 8.70
CA SER A 22 3.01 -49.82 7.35
C SER A 22 4.00 -48.64 7.27
N PHE A 23 5.03 -48.79 6.45
CA PHE A 23 5.96 -47.70 6.07
C PHE A 23 5.21 -46.47 5.52
N GLN A 24 4.01 -46.69 4.96
CA GLN A 24 3.06 -45.66 4.53
C GLN A 24 2.50 -44.83 5.70
N GLU A 25 2.13 -45.44 6.83
CA GLU A 25 1.56 -44.72 7.98
C GLU A 25 2.61 -43.94 8.76
N ILE A 26 3.83 -44.48 8.89
CA ILE A 26 4.95 -43.74 9.51
C ILE A 26 5.30 -42.52 8.66
N SER A 27 5.31 -42.65 7.34
CA SER A 27 5.57 -41.53 6.42
C SER A 27 4.49 -40.46 6.49
N LEU A 28 3.21 -40.86 6.57
CA LEU A 28 2.08 -39.95 6.71
C LEU A 28 2.07 -39.25 8.08
N GLN A 29 2.38 -39.96 9.18
CA GLN A 29 2.50 -39.37 10.51
C GLN A 29 3.67 -38.38 10.58
N VAL A 30 4.83 -38.69 10.01
CA VAL A 30 5.97 -37.76 9.96
C VAL A 30 5.62 -36.52 9.13
N PHE A 31 4.89 -36.68 8.01
CA PHE A 31 4.43 -35.55 7.19
C PHE A 31 3.39 -34.69 7.91
N LEU A 32 2.43 -35.30 8.62
CA LEU A 32 1.42 -34.59 9.41
C LEU A 32 2.02 -33.87 10.61
N ILE A 33 3.00 -34.47 11.29
CA ILE A 33 3.74 -33.84 12.38
C ILE A 33 4.57 -32.67 11.84
N ALA A 34 5.28 -32.85 10.73
CA ALA A 34 6.02 -31.74 10.09
C ALA A 34 5.10 -30.62 9.60
N ALA A 35 3.92 -30.94 9.07
CA ALA A 35 2.92 -29.96 8.65
C ALA A 35 2.27 -29.25 9.85
N PHE A 36 1.99 -29.97 10.94
CA PHE A 36 1.47 -29.41 12.19
C PHE A 36 2.52 -28.52 12.87
N ASP A 37 3.78 -28.94 12.92
CA ASP A 37 4.88 -28.14 13.45
C ASP A 37 5.14 -26.90 12.58
N LEU A 38 5.05 -27.02 11.25
CA LEU A 38 5.14 -25.88 10.33
C LEU A 38 3.96 -24.91 10.53
N TYR A 39 2.74 -25.44 10.70
CA TYR A 39 1.53 -24.64 10.95
C TYR A 39 1.59 -23.95 12.33
N CYS A 40 2.01 -24.66 13.38
CA CYS A 40 2.23 -24.10 14.72
C CYS A 40 3.36 -23.07 14.72
N PHE A 41 4.44 -23.30 13.99
CA PHE A 41 5.54 -22.35 13.85
C PHE A 41 5.10 -21.10 13.09
N LEU A 42 4.33 -21.25 12.00
CA LEU A 42 3.72 -20.14 11.27
C LEU A 42 2.72 -19.37 12.13
N ALA A 43 1.88 -20.08 12.90
CA ALA A 43 0.90 -19.48 13.79
C ALA A 43 1.56 -18.73 14.95
N MET A 44 2.54 -19.33 15.64
CA MET A 44 3.33 -18.65 16.67
C MET A 44 4.09 -17.46 16.11
N SER A 45 4.70 -17.60 14.92
CA SER A 45 5.38 -16.48 14.25
C SER A 45 4.40 -15.36 13.88
N ALA A 46 3.17 -15.70 13.49
CA ALA A 46 2.11 -14.71 13.25
C ALA A 46 1.68 -14.01 14.54
N PHE A 47 1.45 -14.74 15.64
CA PHE A 47 1.10 -14.15 16.94
C PHE A 47 2.23 -13.30 17.54
N LEU A 48 3.49 -13.74 17.39
CA LEU A 48 4.67 -12.97 17.81
C LEU A 48 4.90 -11.74 16.93
N ALA A 49 4.54 -11.78 15.64
CA ALA A 49 4.57 -10.61 14.74
C ALA A 49 3.59 -9.50 15.17
N PHE A 50 2.51 -9.84 15.88
CA PHE A 50 1.56 -8.88 16.46
C PHE A 50 1.84 -8.54 17.94
N SER A 51 2.99 -8.94 18.50
CA SER A 51 3.36 -8.55 19.86
C SER A 51 3.53 -7.03 19.96
N PHE A 52 2.59 -6.36 20.63
CA PHE A 52 2.64 -4.91 20.89
C PHE A 52 3.95 -4.49 21.55
N TYR A 53 4.49 -5.32 22.45
CA TYR A 53 5.75 -5.04 23.13
C TYR A 53 6.94 -5.08 22.17
N SER A 54 7.08 -6.14 21.37
CA SER A 54 8.19 -6.27 20.41
C SER A 54 8.09 -5.25 19.28
N SER A 55 6.91 -5.10 18.69
CA SER A 55 6.66 -4.15 17.61
C SER A 55 6.75 -2.70 18.10
N GLY A 56 6.26 -2.41 19.31
CA GLY A 56 6.41 -1.10 19.96
C GLY A 56 7.85 -0.77 20.30
N ALA A 57 8.64 -1.73 20.81
CA ALA A 57 10.06 -1.53 21.08
C ALA A 57 10.86 -1.22 19.80
N VAL A 58 10.51 -1.82 18.66
CA VAL A 58 11.11 -1.52 17.36
C VAL A 58 10.64 -0.16 16.82
N LEU A 59 9.37 0.19 16.99
CA LEU A 59 8.80 1.46 16.54
C LEU A 59 9.34 2.68 17.32
N LEU A 60 9.58 2.50 18.61
CA LEU A 60 10.10 3.53 19.51
C LEU A 60 11.63 3.55 19.58
N ASP A 61 12.32 2.71 18.81
CA ASP A 61 13.77 2.71 18.74
C ASP A 61 14.28 3.95 17.99
N VAL A 62 14.96 4.85 18.71
CA VAL A 62 15.54 6.10 18.19
C VAL A 62 17.02 5.93 17.81
N ARG A 63 17.54 4.70 17.79
CA ARG A 63 18.92 4.42 17.39
C ARG A 63 19.18 4.85 15.95
N GLN A 64 20.45 5.16 15.66
CA GLN A 64 20.88 5.58 14.33
C GLN A 64 20.46 4.51 13.30
N PRO A 65 19.82 4.91 12.19
CA PRO A 65 19.39 3.97 11.15
C PRO A 65 20.57 3.15 10.66
N LYS A 66 20.34 1.87 10.36
CA LYS A 66 21.33 1.00 9.71
C LYS A 66 21.90 1.67 8.46
N GLU A 67 23.17 1.42 8.17
CA GLU A 67 23.85 2.01 7.02
C GLU A 67 23.10 1.74 5.71
N GLY A 68 22.83 2.81 4.95
CA GLY A 68 22.11 2.74 3.68
C GLY A 68 20.60 3.03 3.75
N ILE A 69 20.08 3.51 4.88
CA ILE A 69 18.76 4.15 4.96
C ILE A 69 18.90 5.65 4.67
N LEU A 70 18.23 6.14 3.63
CA LEU A 70 18.25 7.54 3.23
C LEU A 70 17.38 8.38 4.18
N ARG A 71 18.02 9.07 5.14
CA ARG A 71 17.35 9.85 6.20
C ARG A 71 16.44 10.95 5.67
N SER A 72 16.85 11.63 4.59
CA SER A 72 16.07 12.68 3.94
C SER A 72 14.70 12.19 3.46
N LEU A 73 14.60 10.94 3.02
CA LEU A 73 13.31 10.36 2.59
C LEU A 73 12.33 10.23 3.75
N ALA A 74 12.81 9.97 4.97
CA ALA A 74 11.93 9.88 6.14
C ALA A 74 11.32 11.25 6.49
N SER A 75 12.11 12.33 6.40
CA SER A 75 11.62 13.70 6.61
C SER A 75 10.57 14.10 5.56
N ILE A 76 10.82 13.78 4.28
CA ILE A 76 9.85 14.07 3.21
C ILE A 76 8.53 13.31 3.45
N ARG A 77 8.60 12.02 3.82
CA ARG A 77 7.40 11.23 4.18
C ARG A 77 6.61 11.86 5.31
N PHE A 78 7.28 12.33 6.36
CA PHE A 78 6.60 12.95 7.49
C PHE A 78 5.84 14.22 7.08
N ILE A 79 6.49 15.09 6.30
CA ILE A 79 5.87 16.32 5.79
C ILE A 79 4.67 15.98 4.90
N SER A 80 4.83 15.05 3.96
CA SER A 80 3.76 14.64 3.06
C SER A 80 2.61 13.92 3.76
N MET A 81 2.87 13.12 4.81
CA MET A 81 1.78 12.51 5.59
C MET A 81 0.99 13.56 6.37
N THR A 82 1.68 14.55 6.92
CA THR A 82 1.03 15.66 7.62
C THR A 82 0.20 16.50 6.64
N TRP A 83 0.71 16.74 5.43
CA TRP A 83 0.01 17.51 4.41
C TRP A 83 -1.25 16.79 3.90
N VAL A 84 -1.19 15.50 3.57
CA VAL A 84 -2.38 14.76 3.15
C VAL A 84 -3.43 14.63 4.27
N ALA A 85 -2.99 14.44 5.52
CA ALA A 85 -3.89 14.41 6.68
C ALA A 85 -4.59 15.76 6.89
N ALA A 86 -3.85 16.87 6.76
CA ALA A 86 -4.43 18.22 6.80
C ALA A 86 -5.43 18.42 5.66
N GLY A 87 -5.09 18.00 4.43
CA GLY A 87 -5.98 18.07 3.27
C GLY A 87 -7.30 17.32 3.47
N HIS A 88 -7.27 16.08 3.97
CA HIS A 88 -8.48 15.31 4.29
C HIS A 88 -9.28 15.92 5.43
N THR A 89 -8.62 16.52 6.43
CA THR A 89 -9.30 17.20 7.55
C THR A 89 -10.03 18.45 7.05
N ILE A 90 -9.38 19.25 6.21
CA ILE A 90 -9.96 20.44 5.58
C ILE A 90 -11.10 20.05 4.64
N GLY A 91 -10.90 19.02 3.80
CA GLY A 91 -11.91 18.54 2.86
C GLY A 91 -13.14 17.90 3.53
N THR A 92 -13.00 17.32 4.72
CA THR A 92 -14.17 16.83 5.49
C THR A 92 -14.85 17.95 6.26
N ALA A 93 -14.08 18.95 6.72
CA ALA A 93 -14.61 20.15 7.36
C ALA A 93 -15.20 21.19 6.39
N SER A 94 -15.06 21.01 5.07
CA SER A 94 -15.63 21.95 4.07
C SER A 94 -17.15 21.94 4.02
N LEU A 95 -17.78 20.96 4.67
CA LEU A 95 -19.22 20.93 4.94
C LEU A 95 -19.62 21.83 6.12
N SER A 96 -18.65 22.41 6.84
CA SER A 96 -18.90 23.37 7.91
C SER A 96 -18.84 24.80 7.37
N GLU A 97 -19.86 25.60 7.68
CA GLU A 97 -19.94 27.02 7.28
C GLU A 97 -18.79 27.86 7.88
N ALA A 98 -18.10 27.36 8.92
CA ALA A 98 -16.99 28.01 9.58
C ALA A 98 -15.64 27.90 8.84
N LEU A 99 -15.49 26.97 7.88
CA LEU A 99 -14.20 26.71 7.23
C LEU A 99 -13.89 27.67 6.07
N LEU A 100 -14.90 28.02 5.27
CA LEU A 100 -14.75 28.91 4.11
C LEU A 100 -14.19 30.31 4.49
N PRO A 101 -14.66 30.96 5.57
CA PRO A 101 -14.07 32.24 6.01
C PRO A 101 -12.62 32.09 6.47
N MET A 102 -12.26 30.96 7.11
CA MET A 102 -10.90 30.73 7.62
C MET A 102 -9.87 30.55 6.50
N LEU A 103 -10.22 29.84 5.43
CA LEU A 103 -9.38 29.68 4.24
C LEU A 103 -9.24 30.99 3.43
N SER A 104 -10.23 31.88 3.49
CA SER A 104 -10.18 33.18 2.82
C SER A 104 -9.16 34.17 3.45
N LEU A 105 -8.75 33.92 4.70
CA LEU A 105 -7.75 34.72 5.41
C LEU A 105 -6.31 34.31 5.05
N TRP A 106 -6.12 33.17 4.38
CA TRP A 106 -4.81 32.66 4.02
C TRP A 106 -4.35 33.23 2.67
N ASN A 107 -3.03 33.32 2.49
CA ASN A 107 -2.46 33.68 1.20
C ASN A 107 -2.99 32.73 0.10
N PRO A 108 -3.43 33.24 -1.07
CA PRO A 108 -4.06 32.41 -2.10
C PRO A 108 -3.14 31.29 -2.61
N LEU A 109 -1.82 31.49 -2.63
CA LEU A 109 -0.86 30.44 -2.99
C LEU A 109 -0.80 29.34 -1.92
N LEU A 110 -0.75 29.71 -0.64
CA LEU A 110 -0.73 28.74 0.47
C LEU A 110 -2.06 28.00 0.58
N SER A 111 -3.18 28.70 0.46
CA SER A 111 -4.52 28.11 0.47
C SER A 111 -4.68 27.09 -0.66
N THR A 112 -4.30 27.45 -1.89
CA THR A 112 -4.33 26.53 -3.04
C THR A 112 -3.38 25.35 -2.85
N THR A 113 -2.18 25.57 -2.33
CA THR A 113 -1.20 24.49 -2.12
C THR A 113 -1.68 23.50 -1.07
N PHE A 114 -2.15 23.96 0.09
CA PHE A 114 -2.59 23.06 1.16
C PHE A 114 -3.91 22.35 0.84
N THR A 115 -4.81 22.98 0.09
CA THR A 115 -6.07 22.33 -0.36
C THR A 115 -5.86 21.31 -1.48
N ASN A 116 -4.81 21.44 -2.30
CA ASN A 116 -4.45 20.45 -3.32
C ASN A 116 -3.67 19.26 -2.74
N ALA A 117 -4.35 18.41 -1.97
CA ALA A 117 -3.75 17.23 -1.34
C ALA A 117 -3.13 16.22 -2.33
N PHE A 118 -3.55 16.22 -3.60
CA PHE A 118 -3.01 15.34 -4.64
C PHE A 118 -1.50 15.54 -4.86
N LEU A 119 -0.99 16.77 -4.78
CA LEU A 119 0.44 17.06 -4.91
C LEU A 119 1.25 16.40 -3.79
N SER A 120 0.66 16.27 -2.60
CA SER A 120 1.28 15.54 -1.49
C SER A 120 1.30 14.04 -1.72
N VAL A 121 0.39 13.49 -2.53
CA VAL A 121 0.39 12.06 -2.87
C VAL A 121 1.46 11.75 -3.92
N ASP A 122 1.71 12.68 -4.85
CA ASP A 122 2.76 12.54 -5.85
C ASP A 122 4.16 12.39 -5.24
N THR A 123 4.41 13.03 -4.09
CA THR A 123 5.67 12.83 -3.37
C THR A 123 5.84 11.36 -2.92
N PHE A 124 4.77 10.67 -2.52
CA PHE A 124 4.85 9.27 -2.14
C PHE A 124 5.14 8.37 -3.33
N PHE A 125 4.54 8.64 -4.50
CA PHE A 125 4.87 7.92 -5.73
C PHE A 125 6.34 8.14 -6.12
N LEU A 126 6.83 9.38 -6.04
CA LEU A 126 8.24 9.69 -6.29
C LEU A 126 9.17 8.94 -5.33
N LEU A 127 8.86 8.95 -4.02
CA LEU A 127 9.63 8.23 -3.01
C LEU A 127 9.62 6.70 -3.24
N SER A 128 8.49 6.14 -3.67
CA SER A 128 8.35 4.73 -4.03
C SER A 128 9.29 4.38 -5.20
N GLY A 129 9.26 5.18 -6.28
CA GLY A 129 10.13 5.02 -7.44
C GLY A 129 11.62 5.14 -7.10
N ILE A 130 12.01 6.18 -6.35
CA ILE A 130 13.41 6.38 -5.91
C ILE A 130 13.90 5.18 -5.10
N LEU A 131 13.09 4.67 -4.17
CA LEU A 131 13.47 3.53 -3.35
C LEU A 131 13.66 2.26 -4.18
N VAL A 132 12.76 2.00 -5.12
CA VAL A 132 12.82 0.85 -6.02
C VAL A 132 14.07 0.92 -6.90
N ALA A 133 14.37 2.08 -7.49
CA ALA A 133 15.57 2.30 -8.28
C ALA A 133 16.85 2.17 -7.44
N TYR A 134 16.89 2.81 -6.26
CA TYR A 134 18.03 2.74 -5.35
C TYR A 134 18.35 1.30 -4.93
N LEU A 135 17.33 0.52 -4.54
CA LEU A 135 17.52 -0.88 -4.16
C LEU A 135 17.99 -1.74 -5.34
N PHE A 136 17.44 -1.51 -6.53
CA PHE A 136 17.86 -2.21 -7.74
C PHE A 136 19.34 -1.97 -8.05
N PHE A 137 19.79 -0.72 -8.15
CA PHE A 137 21.19 -0.42 -8.46
C PHE A 137 22.15 -0.75 -7.31
N LYS A 138 21.72 -0.62 -6.05
CA LYS A 138 22.50 -1.03 -4.88
C LYS A 138 22.76 -2.54 -4.87
N SER A 139 21.80 -3.34 -5.33
CA SER A 139 21.95 -4.80 -5.39
C SER A 139 22.97 -5.28 -6.43
N ARG A 140 23.43 -4.40 -7.35
CA ARG A 140 24.35 -4.71 -8.46
C ARG A 140 23.96 -6.00 -9.19
N PRO A 141 22.79 -6.03 -9.84
CA PRO A 141 22.24 -7.26 -10.39
C PRO A 141 23.14 -7.82 -11.50
N THR A 142 23.44 -9.11 -11.42
CA THR A 142 24.14 -9.83 -12.49
C THR A 142 23.24 -9.94 -13.73
N SER A 143 23.82 -10.01 -14.92
CA SER A 143 23.05 -10.17 -16.16
C SER A 143 22.11 -11.40 -16.15
N GLY A 144 22.50 -12.49 -15.47
CA GLY A 144 21.65 -13.66 -15.24
C GLY A 144 20.46 -13.40 -14.32
N PHE A 145 20.59 -12.50 -13.34
CA PHE A 145 19.50 -12.12 -12.43
C PHE A 145 18.41 -11.33 -13.19
N VAL A 146 18.83 -10.39 -14.05
CA VAL A 146 17.93 -9.54 -14.84
C VAL A 146 17.19 -10.34 -15.92
N LYS A 147 17.87 -11.33 -16.54
CA LYS A 147 17.27 -12.17 -17.60
C LYS A 147 16.38 -13.29 -17.08
N ASN A 148 16.46 -13.63 -15.79
CA ASN A 148 15.69 -14.73 -15.23
C ASN A 148 14.22 -14.30 -14.99
N PRO A 149 13.23 -14.93 -15.67
CA PRO A 149 11.81 -14.59 -15.47
C PRO A 149 11.34 -14.84 -14.03
N MET A 150 11.92 -15.83 -13.34
CA MET A 150 11.54 -16.16 -11.97
C MET A 150 11.84 -15.02 -10.98
N THR A 151 12.89 -14.24 -11.23
CA THR A 151 13.23 -13.06 -10.43
C THR A 151 12.10 -12.03 -10.45
N TRP A 152 11.57 -11.73 -11.64
CA TRP A 152 10.51 -10.75 -11.82
C TRP A 152 9.17 -11.27 -11.31
N THR A 153 8.87 -12.56 -11.50
CA THR A 153 7.69 -13.19 -10.88
C THR A 153 7.75 -13.06 -9.36
N LEU A 154 8.90 -13.40 -8.74
CA LEU A 154 9.05 -13.28 -7.30
C LEU A 154 8.95 -11.83 -6.82
N TYR A 155 9.51 -10.87 -7.56
CA TYR A 155 9.40 -9.43 -7.30
C TYR A 155 7.93 -8.97 -7.17
N TYR A 156 7.06 -9.37 -8.10
CA TYR A 156 5.64 -9.03 -8.04
C TYR A 156 4.88 -9.79 -6.94
N VAL A 157 5.12 -11.10 -6.80
CA VAL A 157 4.47 -11.93 -5.78
C VAL A 157 4.79 -11.44 -4.37
N HIS A 158 6.05 -11.09 -4.10
CA HIS A 158 6.46 -10.61 -2.78
C HIS A 158 5.74 -9.32 -2.38
N ARG A 159 5.49 -8.44 -3.35
CA ARG A 159 4.75 -7.20 -3.10
C ARG A 159 3.25 -7.45 -2.94
N TYR A 160 2.67 -8.30 -3.77
CA TYR A 160 1.27 -8.69 -3.66
C TYR A 160 0.98 -9.31 -2.28
N LEU A 161 1.77 -10.29 -1.85
CA LEU A 161 1.64 -10.92 -0.54
C LEU A 161 1.88 -9.96 0.64
N ARG A 162 2.62 -8.87 0.42
CA ARG A 162 2.85 -7.83 1.44
C ARG A 162 1.68 -6.86 1.56
N LEU A 163 1.05 -6.48 0.46
CA LEU A 163 0.06 -5.40 0.41
C LEU A 163 -1.39 -5.91 0.47
N THR A 164 -1.68 -7.04 -0.16
CA THR A 164 -3.05 -7.56 -0.28
C THR A 164 -3.66 -8.01 1.06
N PRO A 165 -2.95 -8.72 1.95
CA PRO A 165 -3.57 -9.14 3.22
C PRO A 165 -3.97 -7.94 4.10
N PRO A 166 -3.13 -6.91 4.31
CA PRO A 166 -3.53 -5.72 5.05
C PRO A 166 -4.75 -5.02 4.47
N ILE A 167 -4.77 -4.72 3.16
CA ILE A 167 -5.90 -4.00 2.56
C ILE A 167 -7.20 -4.80 2.64
N MET A 168 -7.14 -6.12 2.45
CA MET A 168 -8.34 -6.97 2.56
C MET A 168 -8.88 -7.02 3.99
N ILE A 169 -8.01 -7.04 5.00
CA ILE A 169 -8.42 -6.93 6.40
C ILE A 169 -9.06 -5.56 6.68
N PHE A 170 -8.49 -4.47 6.14
CA PHE A 170 -9.08 -3.13 6.28
C PHE A 170 -10.44 -2.99 5.60
N ILE A 171 -10.61 -3.54 4.38
CA ILE A 171 -11.90 -3.55 3.69
C ILE A 171 -12.91 -4.38 4.47
N TRP A 172 -12.52 -5.54 4.99
CA TRP A 172 -13.38 -6.36 5.84
C TRP A 172 -13.80 -5.61 7.11
N PHE A 173 -12.84 -4.98 7.79
CA PHE A 173 -13.11 -4.15 8.96
C PHE A 173 -14.06 -3.00 8.60
N PHE A 174 -13.83 -2.31 7.48
CA PHE A 174 -14.69 -1.24 6.99
C PHE A 174 -16.12 -1.73 6.78
N VAL A 175 -16.32 -2.82 6.04
CA VAL A 175 -17.66 -3.40 5.78
C VAL A 175 -18.38 -3.83 7.06
N VAL A 176 -17.66 -4.39 8.04
CA VAL A 176 -18.25 -4.85 9.30
C VAL A 176 -18.55 -3.70 10.25
N PHE A 177 -17.66 -2.71 10.37
CA PHE A 177 -17.77 -1.65 11.38
C PHE A 177 -18.58 -0.44 10.92
N LEU A 178 -18.61 -0.13 9.62
CA LEU A 178 -19.31 1.05 9.11
C LEU A 178 -20.82 1.08 9.48
N PRO A 179 -21.57 -0.04 9.46
CA PRO A 179 -22.97 -0.05 9.93
C PRO A 179 -23.15 0.42 11.38
N PHE A 180 -22.14 0.22 12.24
CA PHE A 180 -22.19 0.62 13.65
C PHE A 180 -21.85 2.11 13.86
N THR A 181 -21.39 2.82 12.82
CA THR A 181 -21.10 4.26 12.89
C THR A 181 -22.26 5.13 12.40
N ASN A 182 -23.42 4.52 12.13
CA ASN A 182 -24.66 5.25 11.83
C ASN A 182 -25.08 6.12 13.01
N GLY A 183 -25.05 7.44 12.81
CA GLY A 183 -25.39 8.44 13.82
C GLY A 183 -25.65 9.83 13.22
N PRO A 184 -25.91 10.85 14.07
CA PRO A 184 -26.23 12.20 13.60
C PRO A 184 -25.20 12.78 12.62
N TRP A 185 -23.92 12.46 12.82
CA TRP A 185 -22.83 12.83 11.92
C TRP A 185 -22.95 12.20 10.52
N SER A 186 -23.30 10.92 10.43
CA SER A 186 -23.49 10.24 9.12
C SER A 186 -24.66 10.83 8.33
N ALA A 187 -25.69 11.31 9.03
CA ALA A 187 -26.83 12.01 8.41
C ALA A 187 -26.45 13.42 7.92
N SER A 188 -25.54 14.11 8.62
CA SER A 188 -25.10 15.46 8.26
C SER A 188 -24.04 15.51 7.16
N VAL A 189 -23.17 14.50 7.05
CA VAL A 189 -22.01 14.51 6.12
C VAL A 189 -22.34 13.96 4.73
N GLY A 190 -23.43 13.19 4.57
CA GLY A 190 -23.74 12.50 3.32
C GLY A 190 -25.09 12.85 2.68
N GLY A 191 -25.78 13.89 3.15
CA GLY A 191 -27.02 14.37 2.54
C GLY A 191 -28.19 13.37 2.56
N GLY A 192 -28.21 12.39 3.46
CA GLY A 192 -29.35 11.49 3.62
C GLY A 192 -29.07 10.21 4.41
N ILE A 193 -30.14 9.65 4.97
CA ILE A 193 -30.20 8.30 5.54
C ILE A 193 -29.80 7.28 4.45
N GLY A 194 -28.83 6.39 4.74
CA GLY A 194 -28.46 5.27 3.84
C GLY A 194 -27.13 5.39 3.09
N VAL A 195 -26.28 6.39 3.39
CA VAL A 195 -24.94 6.53 2.78
C VAL A 195 -24.01 5.39 3.21
N VAL A 196 -23.99 5.08 4.51
CA VAL A 196 -23.27 3.93 5.07
C VAL A 196 -23.70 2.61 4.42
N GLU A 197 -25.01 2.42 4.24
CA GLU A 197 -25.58 1.22 3.61
C GLU A 197 -25.14 1.10 2.13
N ARG A 198 -25.02 2.23 1.43
CA ARG A 198 -24.53 2.29 0.05
C ARG A 198 -23.06 1.86 0.00
N ASP A 199 -22.20 2.43 0.84
CA ASP A 199 -20.76 2.15 0.83
C ASP A 199 -20.47 0.67 1.16
N VAL A 200 -21.19 0.13 2.14
CA VAL A 200 -21.14 -1.31 2.48
C VAL A 200 -21.53 -2.17 1.28
N ARG A 201 -22.64 -1.83 0.59
CA ARG A 201 -23.12 -2.57 -0.58
C ARG A 201 -22.13 -2.49 -1.75
N LEU A 202 -21.56 -1.32 -2.02
CA LEU A 202 -20.53 -1.13 -3.04
C LEU A 202 -19.31 -2.00 -2.74
N CYS A 203 -18.88 -2.06 -1.48
CA CYS A 203 -17.81 -2.97 -1.08
C CYS A 203 -18.14 -4.44 -1.25
N GLN A 204 -19.33 -4.88 -0.89
CA GLN A 204 -19.74 -6.28 -1.09
C GLN A 204 -19.75 -6.68 -2.58
N GLN A 205 -20.06 -5.75 -3.48
CA GLN A 205 -20.11 -6.00 -4.92
C GLN A 205 -18.74 -5.85 -5.62
N HIS A 206 -17.89 -4.95 -5.14
CA HIS A 206 -16.69 -4.50 -5.86
C HIS A 206 -15.38 -4.67 -5.08
N TRP A 207 -15.36 -5.35 -3.93
CA TRP A 207 -14.13 -5.61 -3.17
C TRP A 207 -13.01 -6.23 -4.02
N TRP A 208 -13.36 -7.13 -4.95
CA TRP A 208 -12.40 -7.82 -5.81
C TRP A 208 -11.61 -6.88 -6.71
N ARG A 209 -12.16 -5.71 -7.07
CA ARG A 209 -11.45 -4.68 -7.85
C ARG A 209 -10.23 -4.13 -7.09
N ASN A 210 -10.32 -4.04 -5.75
CA ASN A 210 -9.23 -3.62 -4.88
C ASN A 210 -8.15 -4.71 -4.74
N MET A 211 -8.55 -5.98 -4.74
CA MET A 211 -7.60 -7.10 -4.70
C MET A 211 -6.73 -7.15 -5.97
N LEU A 212 -7.31 -6.81 -7.11
CA LEU A 212 -6.60 -6.74 -8.40
C LEU A 212 -5.91 -5.39 -8.66
N TYR A 213 -6.07 -4.40 -7.77
CA TYR A 213 -5.52 -3.05 -7.95
C TYR A 213 -5.97 -2.36 -9.25
N ILE A 214 -7.23 -2.53 -9.63
CA ILE A 214 -7.83 -1.95 -10.85
C ILE A 214 -9.01 -1.02 -10.57
N ASN A 215 -9.30 -0.73 -9.29
CA ASN A 215 -10.46 0.07 -8.92
C ASN A 215 -10.44 1.48 -9.53
N ASN A 216 -9.26 2.08 -9.71
CA ASN A 216 -9.09 3.40 -10.32
C ASN A 216 -9.42 3.48 -11.83
N PHE A 217 -9.68 2.36 -12.51
CA PHE A 217 -10.14 2.37 -13.91
C PHE A 217 -11.67 2.43 -14.05
N PHE A 218 -12.40 2.28 -12.94
CA PHE A 218 -13.86 2.33 -12.92
C PHE A 218 -14.35 3.71 -12.46
N ASN A 219 -15.66 3.92 -12.51
CA ASN A 219 -16.27 5.17 -12.07
C ASN A 219 -16.12 5.31 -10.55
N ILE A 220 -15.75 6.52 -10.09
CA ILE A 220 -15.56 6.86 -8.67
C ILE A 220 -16.83 6.62 -7.83
N SER A 221 -18.01 6.67 -8.44
CA SER A 221 -19.28 6.38 -7.77
C SER A 221 -19.49 4.91 -7.42
N GLU A 222 -18.68 4.01 -8.00
CA GLU A 222 -18.73 2.56 -7.74
C GLU A 222 -17.55 2.06 -6.88
N ASP A 223 -16.74 2.99 -6.35
CA ASP A 223 -15.61 2.61 -5.51
C ASP A 223 -16.08 2.08 -4.16
N CYS A 224 -15.53 0.93 -3.76
CA CYS A 224 -15.76 0.35 -2.44
C CYS A 224 -15.12 1.22 -1.34
N TYR A 225 -13.84 1.56 -1.49
CA TYR A 225 -13.11 2.29 -0.46
C TYR A 225 -12.21 3.32 -1.13
N GLY A 226 -12.67 4.56 -1.21
CA GLY A 226 -12.04 5.60 -2.05
C GLY A 226 -10.52 5.66 -1.88
N ILE A 227 -9.99 5.67 -0.66
CA ILE A 227 -8.55 5.80 -0.38
C ILE A 227 -7.67 4.71 -1.03
N THR A 228 -8.22 3.57 -1.44
CA THR A 228 -7.46 2.48 -2.09
C THR A 228 -6.98 2.84 -3.49
N TRP A 229 -7.51 3.90 -4.11
CA TRP A 229 -7.02 4.42 -5.40
C TRP A 229 -5.51 4.64 -5.38
N TYR A 230 -4.99 5.16 -4.27
CA TYR A 230 -3.56 5.40 -4.08
C TYR A 230 -2.76 4.11 -4.21
N LEU A 231 -3.23 3.04 -3.56
CA LEU A 231 -2.55 1.75 -3.59
C LEU A 231 -2.63 1.09 -4.97
N ALA A 232 -3.74 1.30 -5.70
CA ALA A 232 -3.86 0.85 -7.07
C ALA A 232 -2.82 1.52 -7.98
N VAL A 233 -2.72 2.84 -7.92
CA VAL A 233 -1.75 3.62 -8.72
C VAL A 233 -0.30 3.25 -8.34
N ASP A 234 0.05 3.20 -7.06
CA ASP A 234 1.39 2.77 -6.61
C ASP A 234 1.70 1.36 -7.13
N THR A 235 0.70 0.47 -7.13
CA THR A 235 0.88 -0.91 -7.61
C THR A 235 1.14 -0.96 -9.11
N GLN A 236 0.37 -0.20 -9.88
CA GLN A 236 0.51 -0.07 -11.33
C GLN A 236 1.87 0.55 -11.72
N LEU A 237 2.27 1.64 -11.10
CA LEU A 237 3.56 2.29 -11.37
C LEU A 237 4.75 1.35 -11.11
N TYR A 238 4.69 0.57 -10.04
CA TYR A 238 5.70 -0.43 -9.74
C TYR A 238 5.68 -1.62 -10.71
N MET A 239 4.52 -1.98 -11.29
CA MET A 239 4.47 -2.99 -12.35
C MET A 239 5.27 -2.55 -13.58
N VAL A 240 5.19 -1.27 -13.92
CA VAL A 240 5.89 -0.66 -15.06
C VAL A 240 7.37 -0.36 -14.72
N ALA A 241 7.71 -0.13 -13.46
CA ALA A 241 9.07 0.28 -13.04
C ALA A 241 10.22 -0.59 -13.59
N PRO A 242 10.14 -1.94 -13.61
CA PRO A 242 11.16 -2.79 -14.23
C PRO A 242 11.52 -2.45 -15.67
N ILE A 243 10.57 -1.96 -16.48
CA ILE A 243 10.82 -1.60 -17.88
C ILE A 243 11.85 -0.47 -17.94
N PHE A 244 11.67 0.58 -17.12
CA PHE A 244 12.60 1.69 -17.02
C PHE A 244 13.94 1.27 -16.41
N LEU A 245 13.92 0.45 -15.35
CA LEU A 245 15.15 -0.01 -14.69
C LEU A 245 16.01 -0.88 -15.59
N VAL A 246 15.41 -1.83 -16.30
CA VAL A 246 16.11 -2.72 -17.24
C VAL A 246 16.61 -1.93 -18.44
N ALA A 247 15.84 -0.96 -18.95
CA ALA A 247 16.29 -0.06 -20.00
C ALA A 247 17.55 0.70 -19.60
N LEU A 248 17.57 1.33 -18.42
CA LEU A 248 18.75 2.02 -17.88
C LEU A 248 19.93 1.06 -17.63
N TYR A 249 19.65 -0.16 -17.17
CA TYR A 249 20.70 -1.17 -16.92
C TYR A 249 21.41 -1.62 -18.20
N ILE A 250 20.67 -1.80 -19.30
CA ILE A 250 21.23 -2.25 -20.58
C ILE A 250 21.99 -1.11 -21.26
N SER A 251 21.40 0.07 -21.32
CA SER A 251 22.02 1.26 -21.92
C SER A 251 21.48 2.53 -21.27
N PRO A 252 22.35 3.39 -20.71
CA PRO A 252 21.91 4.64 -20.11
C PRO A 252 21.22 5.55 -21.16
N LEU A 253 21.72 5.58 -22.40
CA LEU A 253 21.12 6.38 -23.47
C LEU A 253 19.69 5.93 -23.80
N PHE A 254 19.46 4.62 -23.89
CA PHE A 254 18.12 4.09 -24.17
C PHE A 254 17.15 4.38 -23.02
N GLY A 255 17.64 4.24 -21.78
CA GLY A 255 16.90 4.62 -20.57
C GLY A 255 16.49 6.10 -20.56
N GLU A 256 17.42 7.00 -20.85
CA GLU A 256 17.18 8.46 -20.89
C GLU A 256 16.16 8.85 -21.97
N VAL A 257 16.22 8.22 -23.15
CA VAL A 257 15.25 8.45 -24.23
C VAL A 257 13.86 7.99 -23.80
N LEU A 258 13.74 6.80 -23.22
CA LEU A 258 12.47 6.26 -22.73
C LEU A 258 11.86 7.13 -21.61
N TYR A 259 12.70 7.58 -20.67
CA TYR A 259 12.27 8.47 -19.59
C TYR A 259 11.79 9.82 -20.15
N SER A 260 12.57 10.44 -21.04
CA SER A 260 12.21 11.70 -21.68
C SER A 260 10.91 11.58 -22.46
N PHE A 261 10.70 10.49 -23.19
CA PHE A 261 9.46 10.25 -23.91
C PHE A 261 8.26 10.16 -22.97
N ASN A 262 8.40 9.47 -21.84
CA ASN A 262 7.35 9.35 -20.84
C ASN A 262 7.01 10.71 -20.17
N THR A 263 8.02 11.54 -19.88
CA THR A 263 7.78 12.88 -19.31
C THR A 263 7.05 13.78 -20.30
N TRP A 264 7.42 13.74 -21.59
CA TRP A 264 6.70 14.46 -22.65
C TRP A 264 5.23 14.04 -22.76
N ILE A 265 4.96 12.72 -22.74
CA ILE A 265 3.59 12.20 -22.73
C ILE A 265 2.82 12.71 -21.51
N SER A 266 3.44 12.63 -20.34
CA SER A 266 2.80 13.06 -19.08
C SER A 266 2.45 14.55 -19.10
N ILE A 267 3.36 15.40 -19.60
CA ILE A 267 3.11 16.85 -19.76
C ILE A 267 1.97 17.10 -20.74
N TYR A 268 1.95 16.38 -21.87
CA TYR A 268 0.91 16.51 -22.89
C TYR A 268 -0.49 16.22 -22.32
N PHE A 269 -0.64 15.21 -21.46
CA PHE A 269 -1.92 14.88 -20.82
C PHE A 269 -2.25 15.70 -19.57
N ALA A 270 -1.24 16.23 -18.87
CA ALA A 270 -1.43 17.03 -17.65
C ALA A 270 -1.89 18.47 -17.94
N ILE A 271 -1.44 19.07 -19.04
CA ILE A 271 -1.81 20.47 -19.37
C ILE A 271 -3.32 20.62 -19.61
N PRO A 272 -3.98 19.77 -20.43
CA PRO A 272 -5.42 19.88 -20.66
C PRO A 272 -6.26 19.66 -19.39
N THR A 273 -5.85 18.71 -18.54
CA THR A 273 -6.56 18.40 -17.29
C THR A 273 -6.42 19.51 -16.26
N ALA A 274 -5.22 20.12 -16.14
CA ALA A 274 -5.01 21.29 -15.29
C ALA A 274 -5.84 22.50 -15.76
N VAL A 275 -5.92 22.73 -17.07
CA VAL A 275 -6.74 23.80 -17.65
C VAL A 275 -8.23 23.53 -17.40
N ALA A 276 -8.71 22.32 -17.64
CA ALA A 276 -10.10 21.95 -17.38
C ALA A 276 -10.48 22.08 -15.89
N PHE A 277 -9.59 21.67 -14.97
CA PHE A 277 -9.81 21.81 -13.54
C PHE A 277 -9.86 23.28 -13.09
N SER A 278 -9.01 24.14 -13.68
CA SER A 278 -9.03 25.58 -13.40
C SER A 278 -10.33 26.24 -13.86
N GLN A 279 -10.89 25.80 -15.00
CA GLN A 279 -12.17 26.27 -15.53
C GLN A 279 -13.37 25.76 -14.71
N PHE A 280 -13.33 24.51 -14.23
CA PHE A 280 -14.37 23.98 -13.34
C PHE A 280 -14.40 24.74 -11.99
N SER A 281 -13.23 25.04 -11.44
CA SER A 281 -13.08 25.77 -10.17
C SER A 281 -13.58 27.23 -10.26
N THR A 282 -13.37 27.90 -11.39
CA THR A 282 -13.90 29.25 -11.64
C THR A 282 -15.41 29.25 -11.88
N LEU A 283 -15.95 28.22 -12.55
CA LEU A 283 -17.40 28.08 -12.74
C LEU A 283 -18.13 27.75 -11.43
N ALA A 284 -17.53 26.89 -10.59
CA ALA A 284 -18.09 26.57 -9.27
C ALA A 284 -18.14 27.80 -8.36
N THR A 285 -17.07 28.61 -8.31
CA THR A 285 -17.07 29.87 -7.54
C THR A 285 -18.03 30.91 -8.11
N ALA A 286 -18.20 30.98 -9.43
CA ALA A 286 -19.21 31.84 -10.05
C ALA A 286 -20.65 31.46 -9.65
N SER A 287 -20.95 30.15 -9.60
CA SER A 287 -22.30 29.65 -9.20
C SER A 287 -22.66 29.94 -7.75
N ILE A 288 -21.68 30.01 -6.85
CA ILE A 288 -21.89 30.34 -5.43
C ILE A 288 -22.09 31.86 -5.23
N SER A 289 -21.64 32.68 -6.19
CA SER A 289 -21.75 34.15 -6.15
C SER A 289 -23.04 34.72 -6.75
N GLU A 290 -23.88 33.90 -7.39
CA GLU A 290 -25.21 34.37 -7.81
C GLU A 290 -26.10 34.52 -6.56
N PRO A 291 -26.59 35.74 -6.25
CA PRO A 291 -27.58 35.89 -5.21
C PRO A 291 -28.86 35.21 -5.69
N LEU A 292 -29.39 34.30 -4.87
CA LEU A 292 -30.74 33.76 -5.01
C LEU A 292 -31.71 34.91 -5.30
N LYS A 293 -32.17 35.00 -6.56
CA LYS A 293 -33.31 35.82 -6.96
C LYS A 293 -34.60 35.05 -6.79
#